data_AF-A0A1E4TC89-F1
#
_entry.id   AF-A0A1E4TC89-F1
#
_cell.length_a   1.000
_cell.length_b   1.000
_cell.length_c   1.000
_cell.angle_alpha   90.00
_cell.angle_beta   90.00
_cell.angle_gamma   90.00
#
_symmetry.space_group_name_H-M   'P 1'
#
loop_
_entity.id
_entity.type
_entity.pdbx_description
1 polymer ?
#
loop_
_entity_poly.entity_id
_entity_poly.type
_entity_poly.pdbx_seq_one_letter_code
_entity_poly.pdbx_strand_id
1 'polypeptide(L)'
;MKISICFVAAVWLMCQVCEATLPVFYPINTYENKTAPFWRHIYSYKACNPNRQEFLLSPYYGFRGEIVRIYQHNATQTEMNLVHCFGGIITEKFTAPYDPTKGWDWDHFFCKDEVTGPCYKLTRKKEYAWRLWSLFVADSIVGGIFRCAGGKNNCSNENAEFMGPLVADDSEMGYFTLSKLWKGRVEHHLNMFSTPKPRRRSVIYPDKPDLKFAQKLDLFENYDYSDDPRGFVRKKWDHAIDMLGEVHERVLSMIHHNMTINGVLPRLI
;
A
#
# COMPACT_ATOMS: atom_id res chain seq x y z
N MET A 1 66.36 -8.43 5.82
CA MET A 1 65.54 -8.00 6.97
C MET A 1 64.21 -7.48 6.46
N LYS A 2 63.16 -8.29 6.54
CA LYS A 2 61.80 -7.93 6.14
C LYS A 2 60.86 -8.43 7.23
N ILE A 3 60.18 -7.48 7.87
CA ILE A 3 59.14 -7.73 8.87
C ILE A 3 57.86 -8.06 8.11
N SER A 4 57.32 -9.24 8.36
CA SER A 4 56.05 -9.71 7.81
C SER A 4 55.29 -10.44 8.92
N ILE A 5 53.97 -10.27 8.92
CA ILE A 5 52.96 -11.06 9.62
C ILE A 5 52.74 -10.71 11.11
N CYS A 6 51.99 -9.62 11.34
CA CYS A 6 51.16 -9.44 12.54
C CYS A 6 49.82 -8.80 12.12
N PHE A 7 48.96 -9.52 11.41
CA PHE A 7 47.60 -9.02 11.12
C PHE A 7 46.49 -10.08 11.05
N VAL A 8 46.76 -11.33 11.41
CA VAL A 8 45.77 -12.43 11.30
C VAL A 8 45.16 -12.84 12.66
N ALA A 9 45.72 -12.42 13.80
CA ALA A 9 45.23 -12.84 15.11
C ALA A 9 44.07 -11.98 15.69
N ALA A 10 43.82 -10.78 15.14
CA ALA A 10 42.83 -9.86 15.72
C ALA A 10 41.37 -10.12 15.27
N VAL A 11 41.15 -10.94 14.24
CA VAL A 11 39.79 -11.22 13.71
C VAL A 11 39.14 -12.45 14.36
N TRP A 12 39.92 -13.29 15.06
CA TRP A 12 39.38 -14.52 15.66
C TRP A 12 38.89 -14.35 17.11
N LEU A 13 39.34 -13.32 17.84
CA LEU A 13 38.95 -13.10 19.24
C LEU A 13 37.69 -12.25 19.45
N MET A 14 37.12 -11.67 18.38
CA MET A 14 35.86 -10.90 18.47
C MET A 14 34.59 -11.76 18.28
N CYS A 15 34.72 -13.09 18.09
CA CYS A 15 33.60 -13.97 17.76
C CYS A 15 33.06 -14.82 18.94
N GLN A 16 33.58 -14.67 20.16
CA GLN A 16 33.23 -15.54 21.30
C GLN A 16 32.51 -14.86 22.47
N VAL A 17 32.08 -13.60 22.35
CA VAL A 17 31.35 -12.90 23.44
C VAL A 17 30.06 -12.26 22.92
N CYS A 18 29.22 -13.05 22.26
CA CYS A 18 27.83 -12.71 21.97
C CYS A 18 26.91 -13.94 22.07
N GLU A 19 26.99 -14.67 23.19
CA GLU A 19 25.88 -15.51 23.69
C GLU A 19 24.97 -14.67 24.60
N ALA A 20 24.50 -13.54 24.09
CA ALA A 20 23.38 -12.81 24.69
C ALA A 20 22.15 -13.10 23.82
N THR A 21 21.37 -14.09 24.24
CA THR A 21 19.93 -14.28 23.93
C THR A 21 19.49 -13.64 22.61
N LEU A 22 19.89 -14.24 21.48
CA LEU A 22 19.22 -13.96 20.21
C LEU A 22 17.77 -14.43 20.36
N PRO A 23 16.77 -13.61 20.01
CA PRO A 23 15.39 -14.07 19.95
C PRO A 23 15.34 -15.26 19.00
N VAL A 24 14.65 -16.32 19.43
CA VAL A 24 14.37 -17.51 18.63
C VAL A 24 13.77 -17.05 17.30
N PHE A 25 14.59 -17.07 16.24
CA PHE A 25 14.12 -16.90 14.89
C PHE A 25 13.18 -18.09 14.62
N TYR A 26 11.89 -17.82 14.58
CA TYR A 26 10.94 -18.80 14.05
C TYR A 26 11.43 -19.20 12.66
N PRO A 27 11.65 -20.50 12.39
CA PRO A 27 11.97 -20.94 11.04
C PRO A 27 10.76 -20.59 10.16
N ILE A 28 10.96 -19.57 9.32
CA ILE A 28 10.05 -19.26 8.23
C ILE A 28 10.17 -20.43 7.26
N ASN A 29 9.31 -21.44 7.43
CA ASN A 29 9.11 -22.51 6.46
C ASN A 29 8.39 -21.93 5.24
N THR A 30 9.04 -21.05 4.49
CA THR A 30 8.62 -20.69 3.14
C THR A 30 9.17 -21.73 2.19
N TYR A 31 8.27 -22.50 1.59
CA TYR A 31 8.55 -23.45 0.51
C TYR A 31 8.98 -22.79 -0.81
N GLU A 32 9.33 -21.51 -0.81
CA GLU A 32 9.78 -20.78 -2.01
C GLU A 32 11.25 -20.38 -1.89
N ASN A 33 12.07 -21.01 -2.75
CA ASN A 33 13.40 -20.60 -3.20
C ASN A 33 14.33 -19.94 -2.17
N LYS A 34 15.24 -20.75 -1.60
CA LYS A 34 16.41 -20.34 -0.77
C LYS A 34 17.42 -19.40 -1.48
N THR A 35 17.09 -18.83 -2.64
CA THR A 35 17.97 -17.98 -3.45
C THR A 35 17.40 -16.57 -3.69
N ALA A 36 16.27 -16.21 -3.07
CA ALA A 36 15.78 -14.84 -3.17
C ALA A 36 16.80 -13.86 -2.54
N PRO A 37 17.27 -12.83 -3.27
CA PRO A 37 18.24 -11.89 -2.74
C PRO A 37 17.68 -11.10 -1.56
N PHE A 38 18.51 -10.84 -0.54
CA PHE A 38 18.19 -10.11 0.70
C PHE A 38 17.31 -8.86 0.51
N TRP A 39 17.52 -8.11 -0.58
CA TRP A 39 16.73 -6.92 -0.93
C TRP A 39 15.23 -7.17 -1.12
N ARG A 40 14.83 -8.37 -1.60
CA ARG A 40 13.40 -8.73 -1.71
C ARG A 40 12.73 -8.78 -0.33
N HIS A 41 13.45 -9.24 0.69
CA HIS A 41 12.92 -9.26 2.05
C HIS A 41 12.69 -7.84 2.58
N ILE A 42 13.66 -6.93 2.38
CA ILE A 42 13.51 -5.52 2.80
C ILE A 42 12.31 -4.85 2.15
N TYR A 43 12.09 -5.06 0.85
CA TYR A 43 10.93 -4.52 0.15
C TYR A 43 9.62 -5.07 0.74
N SER A 44 9.53 -6.39 0.87
CA SER A 44 8.33 -7.03 1.43
C SER A 44 8.00 -6.53 2.82
N TYR A 45 9.00 -6.29 3.67
CA TYR A 45 8.79 -5.76 5.00
C TYR A 45 8.24 -4.33 5.00
N LYS A 46 8.78 -3.45 4.16
CA LYS A 46 8.30 -2.06 4.08
C LYS A 46 6.88 -1.98 3.53
N ALA A 47 6.56 -2.79 2.50
CA ALA A 47 5.21 -2.83 1.95
C ALA A 47 4.21 -3.40 2.96
N CYS A 48 4.56 -4.47 3.69
CA CYS A 48 3.64 -5.08 4.64
C CYS A 48 3.55 -4.35 5.98
N ASN A 49 4.55 -3.55 6.36
CA ASN A 49 4.57 -2.82 7.64
C ASN A 49 5.46 -1.56 7.57
N PRO A 50 5.01 -0.47 6.92
CA PRO A 50 5.83 0.73 6.75
C PRO A 50 6.10 1.47 8.06
N ASN A 51 5.20 1.39 9.05
CA ASN A 51 5.33 2.13 10.31
C ASN A 51 6.34 1.57 11.30
N ARG A 52 7.03 0.45 11.01
CA ARG A 52 8.18 -0.15 11.75
C ARG A 52 8.07 -0.35 13.28
N GLN A 53 7.08 0.20 13.98
CA GLN A 53 7.05 0.28 15.43
C GLN A 53 6.72 -1.07 16.10
N GLU A 54 6.16 -2.03 15.37
CA GLU A 54 5.78 -3.36 15.89
C GLU A 54 6.48 -4.51 15.13
N PHE A 55 7.71 -4.28 14.67
CA PHE A 55 8.45 -5.10 13.68
C PHE A 55 8.59 -6.60 14.02
N LEU A 56 8.78 -6.99 15.29
CA LEU A 56 9.14 -8.37 15.64
C LEU A 56 8.00 -9.20 16.23
N LEU A 57 6.94 -8.57 16.72
CA LEU A 57 5.97 -9.24 17.58
C LEU A 57 4.62 -9.51 16.90
N SER A 58 4.33 -8.83 15.79
CA SER A 58 3.05 -8.99 15.08
C SER A 58 3.20 -8.82 13.57
N PRO A 59 3.55 -9.89 12.82
CA PRO A 59 3.59 -9.81 11.37
C PRO A 59 2.23 -9.41 10.80
N TYR A 60 2.25 -8.64 9.71
CA TYR A 60 1.05 -8.16 9.04
C TYR A 60 0.44 -9.25 8.14
N TYR A 61 -0.88 -9.38 8.21
CA TYR A 61 -1.69 -10.25 7.36
C TYR A 61 -2.84 -9.41 6.80
N GLY A 62 -3.01 -9.41 5.47
CA GLY A 62 -4.09 -8.69 4.81
C GLY A 62 -3.65 -7.92 3.57
N PHE A 63 -4.45 -6.94 3.16
CA PHE A 63 -4.24 -6.18 1.94
C PHE A 63 -3.80 -4.74 2.22
N ARG A 64 -3.03 -4.16 1.32
CA ARG A 64 -2.63 -2.76 1.35
C ARG A 64 -2.70 -2.15 -0.04
N GLY A 65 -3.28 -0.98 -0.17
CA GLY A 65 -3.16 -0.17 -1.37
C GLY A 65 -2.11 0.91 -1.23
N GLU A 66 -1.35 1.09 -2.29
CA GLU A 66 -0.32 2.12 -2.38
C GLU A 66 -0.38 2.82 -3.75
N ILE A 67 -0.08 4.12 -3.76
CA ILE A 67 0.28 4.83 -4.98
C ILE A 67 1.80 4.81 -5.09
N VAL A 68 2.33 4.38 -6.23
CA VAL A 68 3.77 4.29 -6.48
C VAL A 68 4.17 5.28 -7.55
N ARG A 69 4.98 6.26 -7.16
CA ARG A 69 5.63 7.22 -8.08
C ARG A 69 7.01 6.68 -8.44
N ILE A 70 7.22 6.39 -9.71
CA ILE A 70 8.44 5.84 -10.28
C ILE A 70 9.18 6.99 -10.96
N TYR A 71 10.33 7.36 -10.41
CA TYR A 71 11.23 8.35 -10.98
C TYR A 71 12.34 7.66 -11.76
N GLN A 72 12.49 8.05 -13.02
CA GLN A 72 13.56 7.65 -13.91
C GLN A 72 14.13 8.89 -14.61
N HIS A 73 15.37 8.80 -15.11
CA HIS A 73 16.14 9.92 -15.65
C HIS A 73 15.34 10.88 -16.58
N ASN A 74 14.35 10.38 -17.34
CA ASN A 74 13.54 11.19 -18.26
C ASN A 74 12.02 10.95 -18.14
N ALA A 75 11.57 10.20 -17.13
CA ALA A 75 10.16 9.82 -17.04
C ALA A 75 9.74 9.70 -15.58
N THR A 76 8.56 10.24 -15.28
CA THR A 76 7.85 9.94 -14.04
C THR A 76 6.59 9.18 -14.39
N GLN A 77 6.45 7.97 -13.84
CA GLN A 77 5.25 7.16 -14.00
C GLN A 77 4.60 7.01 -12.63
N THR A 78 3.27 7.02 -12.59
CA THR A 78 2.54 6.71 -11.36
C THR A 78 1.66 5.49 -11.58
N GLU A 79 1.69 4.58 -10.63
CA GLU A 79 0.92 3.33 -10.63
C GLU A 79 0.18 3.19 -9.30
N MET A 80 -0.89 2.40 -9.28
CA MET A 80 -1.53 1.93 -8.06
C MET A 80 -1.16 0.47 -7.85
N ASN A 81 -0.80 0.09 -6.63
CA ASN A 81 -0.64 -1.32 -6.30
C ASN A 81 -1.60 -1.74 -5.21
N LEU A 82 -2.14 -2.96 -5.35
CA LEU A 82 -2.77 -3.71 -4.28
C LEU A 82 -1.83 -4.85 -3.89
N VAL A 83 -1.38 -4.86 -2.64
CA VAL A 83 -0.40 -5.80 -2.11
C VAL A 83 -1.08 -6.69 -1.07
N HIS A 84 -1.01 -8.00 -1.25
CA HIS A 84 -1.41 -8.96 -0.24
C HIS A 84 -0.20 -9.44 0.55
N CYS A 85 -0.31 -9.39 1.86
CA CYS A 85 0.72 -9.75 2.82
C CYS A 85 0.28 -10.93 3.67
N PHE A 86 1.18 -11.90 3.81
CA PHE A 86 1.01 -13.03 4.70
C PHE A 86 2.26 -13.19 5.56
N GLY A 87 2.15 -12.99 6.86
CA GLY A 87 3.30 -13.10 7.75
C GLY A 87 4.33 -11.99 7.55
N GLY A 88 3.92 -10.80 7.09
CA GLY A 88 4.84 -9.70 6.74
C GLY A 88 5.58 -9.89 5.42
N ILE A 89 5.24 -10.91 4.63
CA ILE A 89 5.79 -11.20 3.31
C ILE A 89 4.73 -10.90 2.26
N ILE A 90 5.11 -10.23 1.17
CA ILE A 90 4.24 -10.03 0.02
C ILE A 90 4.05 -11.38 -0.68
N THR A 91 2.82 -11.88 -0.73
CA THR A 91 2.48 -13.09 -1.50
C THR A 91 1.91 -12.76 -2.87
N GLU A 92 1.16 -11.65 -2.97
CA GLU A 92 0.56 -11.19 -4.22
C GLU A 92 0.72 -9.68 -4.35
N LYS A 93 0.96 -9.22 -5.58
CA LYS A 93 1.00 -7.80 -5.94
C LYS A 93 0.26 -7.61 -7.26
N PHE A 94 -0.72 -6.74 -7.24
CA PHE A 94 -1.47 -6.31 -8.41
C PHE A 94 -1.11 -4.86 -8.71
N THR A 95 -0.96 -4.51 -9.97
CA THR A 95 -0.57 -3.16 -10.41
C THR A 95 -1.56 -2.66 -11.44
N ALA A 96 -1.99 -1.41 -11.28
CA ALA A 96 -2.95 -0.73 -12.15
C ALA A 96 -2.42 0.67 -12.53
N PRO A 97 -2.80 1.21 -13.70
CA PRO A 97 -2.45 2.58 -14.06
C PRO A 97 -3.09 3.59 -13.10
N TYR A 98 -2.36 4.63 -12.71
CA TYR A 98 -2.89 5.72 -11.89
C TYR A 98 -3.34 6.89 -12.78
N ASP A 99 -4.53 7.41 -12.55
CA ASP A 99 -5.04 8.61 -13.18
C ASP A 99 -5.06 9.77 -12.18
N PRO A 100 -4.20 10.80 -12.32
CA PRO A 100 -4.13 11.89 -11.36
C PRO A 100 -5.41 12.73 -11.30
N THR A 101 -6.28 12.68 -12.32
CA THR A 101 -7.55 13.41 -12.33
C THR A 101 -8.64 12.70 -11.51
N LYS A 102 -8.51 11.38 -11.33
CA LYS A 102 -9.45 10.55 -10.58
C LYS A 102 -8.91 10.10 -9.23
N GLY A 103 -7.61 10.26 -8.99
CA GLY A 103 -6.96 9.71 -7.81
C GLY A 103 -6.92 8.18 -7.87
N TRP A 104 -7.38 7.53 -6.79
CA TRP A 104 -7.48 6.07 -6.80
C TRP A 104 -8.65 5.63 -7.67
N ASP A 105 -8.41 4.72 -8.62
CA ASP A 105 -9.47 4.13 -9.43
C ASP A 105 -10.22 3.07 -8.62
N TRP A 106 -11.28 3.50 -7.93
CA TRP A 106 -12.17 2.63 -7.18
C TRP A 106 -12.95 1.68 -8.09
N ASP A 107 -13.09 2.00 -9.38
CA ASP A 107 -13.77 1.15 -10.35
C ASP A 107 -12.91 -0.05 -10.84
N HIS A 108 -11.61 -0.01 -10.55
CA HIS A 108 -10.66 -1.03 -10.98
C HIS A 108 -10.85 -2.39 -10.28
N PHE A 109 -10.61 -3.47 -11.03
CA PHE A 109 -10.53 -4.83 -10.51
C PHE A 109 -9.08 -5.31 -10.55
N PHE A 110 -8.53 -5.69 -9.39
CA PHE A 110 -7.18 -6.21 -9.26
C PHE A 110 -7.19 -7.72 -9.44
N CYS A 111 -6.97 -8.20 -10.66
CA CYS A 111 -7.04 -9.61 -11.02
C CYS A 111 -5.66 -10.24 -11.20
N LYS A 112 -5.52 -11.50 -10.79
CA LYS A 112 -4.33 -12.31 -11.15
C LYS A 112 -4.40 -12.79 -12.61
N ASP A 113 -5.61 -13.16 -13.02
CA ASP A 113 -6.04 -13.47 -14.38
C ASP A 113 -7.47 -12.94 -14.50
N GLU A 114 -7.76 -12.15 -15.54
CA GLU A 114 -9.05 -11.49 -15.73
C GLU A 114 -10.20 -12.49 -15.93
N VAL A 115 -9.91 -13.68 -16.49
CA VAL A 115 -10.95 -14.64 -16.89
C VAL A 115 -11.20 -15.68 -15.81
N THR A 116 -10.16 -16.31 -15.27
CA THR A 116 -10.32 -17.45 -14.35
C THR A 116 -9.72 -17.23 -12.96
N GLY A 117 -8.93 -16.17 -12.79
CA GLY A 117 -8.23 -15.89 -11.55
C GLY A 117 -9.10 -15.22 -10.49
N PRO A 118 -8.68 -15.26 -9.22
CA PRO A 118 -9.29 -14.40 -8.21
C PRO A 118 -9.04 -12.93 -8.59
N CYS A 119 -10.11 -12.14 -8.51
CA CYS A 119 -10.06 -10.69 -8.61
C CYS A 119 -10.41 -10.06 -7.28
N TYR A 120 -9.81 -8.91 -7.01
CA TYR A 120 -10.13 -8.12 -5.83
C TYR A 120 -10.71 -6.77 -6.24
N LYS A 121 -11.75 -6.36 -5.53
CA LYS A 121 -12.46 -5.12 -5.75
C LYS A 121 -12.55 -4.35 -4.46
N LEU A 122 -12.17 -3.09 -4.51
CA LEU A 122 -12.26 -2.17 -3.38
C LEU A 122 -13.52 -1.32 -3.58
N THR A 123 -14.24 -1.08 -2.50
CA THR A 123 -15.42 -0.21 -2.50
C THR A 123 -15.39 0.68 -1.28
N ARG A 124 -15.82 1.92 -1.45
CA ARG A 124 -15.93 2.91 -0.38
C ARG A 124 -17.27 2.80 0.32
N LYS A 125 -17.32 3.25 1.56
CA LYS A 125 -18.60 3.53 2.23
C LYS A 125 -19.38 4.58 1.43
N LYS A 126 -20.71 4.49 1.46
CA LYS A 126 -21.63 5.46 0.87
C LYS A 126 -21.23 6.93 1.10
N GLU A 127 -20.77 7.27 2.31
CA GLU A 127 -20.39 8.65 2.65
C GLU A 127 -19.11 9.15 1.97
N TYR A 128 -18.31 8.27 1.36
CA TYR A 128 -17.05 8.57 0.69
C TYR A 128 -17.08 8.26 -0.82
N ALA A 129 -18.07 7.51 -1.30
CA ALA A 129 -18.17 7.03 -2.69
C ALA A 129 -18.27 8.16 -3.74
N TRP A 130 -18.68 9.35 -3.34
CA TRP A 130 -18.80 10.51 -4.23
C TRP A 130 -17.56 11.41 -4.23
N ARG A 131 -16.58 11.16 -3.35
CA ARG A 131 -15.32 11.90 -3.34
C ARG A 131 -14.51 11.53 -4.58
N LEU A 132 -13.92 12.51 -5.27
CA LEU A 132 -12.96 12.19 -6.32
C LEU A 132 -11.61 11.81 -5.69
N TRP A 133 -11.26 12.44 -4.58
CA TRP A 133 -9.93 12.33 -4.00
C TRP A 133 -9.83 11.24 -2.94
N SER A 134 -8.73 10.49 -2.98
CA SER A 134 -8.44 9.40 -2.03
C SER A 134 -7.70 9.88 -0.78
N LEU A 135 -7.98 11.11 -0.35
CA LEU A 135 -7.48 11.66 0.91
C LEU A 135 -8.53 11.44 2.00
N PHE A 136 -8.14 10.66 2.99
CA PHE A 136 -8.96 10.32 4.13
C PHE A 136 -8.20 10.60 5.41
N VAL A 137 -8.94 10.80 6.50
CA VAL A 137 -8.33 10.89 7.82
C VAL A 137 -7.71 9.53 8.15
N ALA A 138 -6.44 9.51 8.55
CA ALA A 138 -5.75 8.29 8.95
C ALA A 138 -6.54 7.52 10.02
N ASP A 139 -6.45 6.19 10.00
CA ASP A 139 -7.17 5.25 10.88
C ASP A 139 -8.70 5.25 10.73
N SER A 140 -9.27 5.97 9.76
CA SER A 140 -10.71 5.92 9.47
C SER A 140 -11.09 4.75 8.56
N ILE A 141 -12.21 4.08 8.84
CA ILE A 141 -12.75 3.05 7.96
C ILE A 141 -13.38 3.72 6.73
N VAL A 142 -12.76 3.54 5.57
CA VAL A 142 -13.17 4.18 4.31
C VAL A 142 -14.01 3.28 3.44
N GLY A 143 -13.96 1.96 3.65
CA GLY A 143 -14.57 1.02 2.72
C GLY A 143 -14.34 -0.43 3.07
N GLY A 144 -14.33 -1.28 2.06
CA GLY A 144 -14.13 -2.71 2.16
C GLY A 144 -13.44 -3.27 0.92
N ILE A 145 -12.79 -4.42 1.09
CA ILE A 145 -12.23 -5.21 0.00
C ILE A 145 -13.02 -6.50 -0.15
N PHE A 146 -13.33 -6.84 -1.39
CA PHE A 146 -14.08 -8.01 -1.79
C PHE A 146 -13.25 -8.86 -2.76
N ARG A 147 -13.44 -10.17 -2.70
CA ARG A 147 -12.83 -11.15 -3.60
C ARG A 147 -13.90 -11.78 -4.49
N CYS A 148 -13.63 -11.81 -5.78
CA CYS A 148 -14.42 -12.48 -6.79
C CYS A 148 -13.71 -13.77 -7.20
N ALA A 149 -14.25 -14.94 -6.84
CA ALA A 149 -13.58 -16.22 -7.09
C ALA A 149 -13.58 -16.64 -8.57
N GLY A 150 -14.57 -16.19 -9.36
CA GLY A 150 -14.74 -16.55 -10.77
C GLY A 150 -14.31 -15.47 -11.77
N GLY A 151 -13.33 -14.64 -11.40
CA GLY A 151 -12.88 -13.52 -12.23
C GLY A 151 -13.81 -12.29 -12.17
N LYS A 152 -13.51 -11.30 -13.01
CA LYS A 152 -14.21 -10.00 -13.03
C LYS A 152 -15.66 -10.10 -13.50
N ASN A 153 -15.91 -10.91 -14.52
CA ASN A 153 -17.22 -11.02 -15.17
C ASN A 153 -18.27 -11.73 -14.31
N ASN A 154 -17.83 -12.53 -13.34
CA ASN A 154 -18.68 -13.23 -12.40
C ASN A 154 -18.59 -12.58 -11.01
N CYS A 155 -18.48 -11.25 -10.93
CA CYS A 155 -18.48 -10.56 -9.65
C CYS A 155 -19.75 -9.72 -9.51
N SER A 156 -20.49 -9.96 -8.43
CA SER A 156 -21.72 -9.26 -8.07
C SER A 156 -21.80 -9.09 -6.54
N ASN A 157 -22.74 -8.28 -6.07
CA ASN A 157 -22.94 -8.07 -4.63
C ASN A 157 -23.28 -9.38 -3.88
N GLU A 158 -23.91 -10.34 -4.55
CA GLU A 158 -24.37 -11.59 -3.95
C GLU A 158 -23.28 -12.67 -3.88
N ASN A 159 -22.29 -12.60 -4.77
CA ASN A 159 -21.28 -13.66 -4.90
C ASN A 159 -19.86 -13.23 -4.48
N ALA A 160 -19.64 -11.94 -4.23
CA ALA A 160 -18.37 -11.42 -3.80
C ALA A 160 -18.11 -11.75 -2.32
N GLU A 161 -16.94 -12.30 -2.02
CA GLU A 161 -16.51 -12.64 -0.66
C GLU A 161 -15.91 -11.41 0.02
N PHE A 162 -16.49 -10.96 1.13
CA PHE A 162 -15.93 -9.84 1.89
C PHE A 162 -14.65 -10.26 2.63
N MET A 163 -13.52 -9.66 2.24
CA MET A 163 -12.20 -9.98 2.80
C MET A 163 -11.87 -9.16 4.05
N GLY A 164 -12.44 -7.96 4.18
CA GLY A 164 -12.26 -7.11 5.35
C GLY A 164 -12.49 -5.61 5.08
N PRO A 165 -12.61 -4.81 6.15
CA PRO A 165 -12.74 -3.36 6.01
C PRO A 165 -11.43 -2.74 5.52
N LEU A 166 -11.53 -1.65 4.79
CA LEU A 166 -10.40 -0.80 4.38
C LEU A 166 -10.31 0.37 5.34
N VAL A 167 -9.14 0.53 5.95
CA VAL A 167 -8.78 1.62 6.84
C VAL A 167 -7.80 2.53 6.10
N ALA A 168 -8.04 3.84 6.11
CA ALA A 168 -7.12 4.82 5.57
C ALA A 168 -5.79 4.76 6.33
N ASP A 169 -4.70 4.69 5.58
CA ASP A 169 -3.36 4.75 6.17
C ASP A 169 -2.87 6.21 6.26
N ASP A 170 -1.79 6.42 7.00
CA ASP A 170 -1.09 7.69 7.00
C ASP A 170 -0.24 7.81 5.72
N SER A 171 -0.64 8.72 4.83
CA SER A 171 0.03 8.94 3.54
C SER A 171 1.41 9.58 3.71
N GLU A 172 1.69 10.20 4.86
CA GLU A 172 3.01 10.75 5.20
C GLU A 172 4.02 9.63 5.49
N MET A 173 3.55 8.44 5.87
CA MET A 173 4.38 7.27 6.19
C MET A 173 4.84 6.50 4.95
N GLY A 174 4.96 7.20 3.82
CA GLY A 174 5.48 6.65 2.58
C GLY A 174 6.92 6.15 2.71
N TYR A 175 7.36 5.33 1.75
CA TYR A 175 8.71 4.81 1.75
C TYR A 175 9.32 4.79 0.36
N PHE A 176 10.65 4.97 0.32
CA PHE A 176 11.42 4.86 -0.91
C PHE A 176 12.02 3.47 -1.06
N THR A 177 12.03 2.99 -2.31
CA THR A 177 12.73 1.78 -2.71
C THR A 177 13.63 2.07 -3.89
N LEU A 178 14.80 1.45 -3.85
CA LEU A 178 15.82 1.56 -4.90
C LEU A 178 15.80 0.26 -5.69
N SER A 179 14.71 0.04 -6.43
CA SER A 179 14.45 -1.25 -7.08
C SER A 179 15.54 -1.62 -8.10
N LYS A 180 16.15 -0.62 -8.77
CA LYS A 180 17.27 -0.78 -9.70
C LYS A 180 18.17 0.47 -9.70
N LEU A 181 18.98 0.65 -8.66
CA LEU A 181 19.95 1.77 -8.53
C LEU A 181 20.79 2.01 -9.80
N TRP A 182 21.32 0.93 -10.40
CA TRP A 182 22.13 1.02 -11.62
C TRP A 182 21.35 1.46 -12.87
N LYS A 183 20.01 1.47 -12.82
CA LYS A 183 19.14 2.01 -13.88
C LYS A 183 18.57 3.39 -13.52
N GLY A 184 19.02 4.01 -12.43
CA GLY A 184 18.51 5.30 -11.97
C GLY A 184 17.00 5.29 -11.69
N ARG A 185 16.45 4.14 -11.24
CA ARG A 185 15.02 3.98 -10.93
C ARG A 185 14.81 4.07 -9.43
N VAL A 186 14.07 5.09 -9.00
CA VAL A 186 13.65 5.30 -7.61
C VAL A 186 12.13 5.17 -7.55
N GLU A 187 11.61 4.40 -6.61
CA GLU A 187 10.17 4.26 -6.40
C GLU A 187 9.79 4.85 -5.05
N HIS A 188 8.81 5.74 -5.03
CA HIS A 188 8.21 6.31 -3.83
C HIS A 188 6.82 5.74 -3.64
N HIS A 189 6.62 5.00 -2.56
CA HIS A 189 5.38 4.33 -2.23
C HIS A 189 4.62 5.17 -1.20
N LEU A 190 3.43 5.62 -1.55
CA LEU A 190 2.50 6.34 -0.68
C LEU A 190 1.43 5.35 -0.22
N ASN A 191 1.31 5.16 1.09
CA ASN A 191 0.29 4.27 1.64
C ASN A 191 -1.07 4.96 1.58
N MET A 192 -2.08 4.30 1.04
CA MET A 192 -3.42 4.86 0.92
C MET A 192 -4.38 4.21 1.91
N PHE A 193 -4.37 2.88 1.96
CA PHE A 193 -5.25 2.12 2.85
C PHE A 193 -4.69 0.75 3.12
N SER A 194 -5.12 0.17 4.22
CA SER A 194 -4.81 -1.19 4.63
C SER A 194 -6.03 -1.85 5.25
N THR A 195 -6.09 -3.18 5.18
CA THR A 195 -6.99 -3.93 6.06
C THR A 195 -6.44 -3.86 7.48
N PRO A 196 -7.28 -3.73 8.52
CA PRO A 196 -6.78 -3.69 9.89
C PRO A 196 -6.03 -4.98 10.19
N LYS A 197 -4.95 -4.87 10.97
CA LYS A 197 -4.26 -6.05 11.51
C LYS A 197 -5.32 -6.95 12.14
N PRO A 198 -5.38 -8.25 11.81
CA PRO A 198 -6.08 -9.21 12.66
C PRO A 198 -5.31 -9.29 13.97
N ARG A 199 -5.52 -8.29 14.84
CA ARG A 199 -5.05 -8.34 16.22
C ARG A 199 -5.71 -9.58 16.79
N ARG A 200 -4.91 -10.56 17.19
CA ARG A 200 -5.35 -11.65 18.07
C ARG A 200 -6.20 -10.99 19.17
N ARG A 201 -7.52 -11.12 19.10
CA ARG A 201 -8.50 -10.53 20.03
C ARG A 201 -8.50 -8.99 20.12
N SER A 202 -8.58 -8.27 19.01
CA SER A 202 -9.08 -6.88 19.10
C SER A 202 -10.58 -6.92 19.43
N VAL A 203 -10.96 -6.37 20.58
CA VAL A 203 -12.38 -6.16 20.96
C VAL A 203 -13.12 -5.30 19.92
N ILE A 204 -12.38 -4.52 19.12
CA ILE A 204 -12.91 -3.61 18.10
C ILE A 204 -13.08 -4.31 16.73
N TYR A 205 -12.33 -5.38 16.46
CA TYR A 205 -12.29 -6.04 15.15
C TYR A 205 -12.46 -7.55 15.31
N PRO A 206 -13.66 -8.11 15.07
CA PRO A 206 -13.91 -9.53 15.25
C PRO A 206 -13.08 -10.38 14.28
N ASP A 207 -12.67 -11.56 14.73
CA ASP A 207 -11.96 -12.58 13.90
C ASP A 207 -12.81 -13.06 12.70
N LYS A 208 -14.11 -12.75 12.69
CA LYS A 208 -15.02 -13.01 11.58
C LYS A 208 -15.32 -11.70 10.86
N PRO A 209 -15.35 -11.68 9.52
CA PRO A 209 -15.78 -10.51 8.78
C PRO A 209 -17.10 -9.99 9.34
N ASP A 210 -17.16 -8.71 9.71
CA ASP A 210 -18.42 -8.08 10.15
C ASP A 210 -19.35 -8.00 8.94
N LEU A 211 -20.13 -9.06 8.73
CA LEU A 211 -21.07 -9.15 7.61
C LEU A 211 -22.12 -8.03 7.66
N LYS A 212 -22.42 -7.46 8.84
CA LYS A 212 -23.33 -6.31 8.94
C LYS A 212 -22.69 -5.03 8.39
N PHE A 213 -21.37 -4.90 8.52
CA PHE A 213 -20.63 -3.84 7.85
C PHE A 213 -20.58 -4.08 6.34
N ALA A 214 -20.27 -5.31 5.91
CA ALA A 214 -20.22 -5.67 4.49
C ALA A 214 -21.55 -5.41 3.76
N GLN A 215 -22.69 -5.72 4.40
CA GLN A 215 -24.04 -5.48 3.86
C GLN A 215 -24.37 -4.00 3.61
N LYS A 216 -23.59 -3.07 4.17
CA LYS A 216 -23.76 -1.62 3.94
C LYS A 216 -22.93 -1.12 2.76
N LEU A 217 -22.09 -1.96 2.19
CA LEU A 217 -21.25 -1.65 1.05
C LEU A 217 -21.88 -2.22 -0.21
N ASP A 218 -21.85 -1.45 -1.28
CA ASP A 218 -22.18 -1.90 -2.62
C ASP A 218 -20.88 -2.05 -3.41
N LEU A 219 -20.66 -3.22 -4.01
CA LEU A 219 -19.45 -3.56 -4.74
C LEU A 219 -19.15 -2.59 -5.89
N PHE A 220 -20.20 -2.03 -6.50
CA PHE A 220 -20.14 -1.08 -7.60
C PHE A 220 -20.48 0.35 -7.17
N GLU A 221 -20.53 0.59 -5.85
CA GLU A 221 -20.84 1.88 -5.25
C GLU A 221 -22.17 2.50 -5.71
N ASN A 222 -23.13 1.67 -6.14
CA ASN A 222 -24.46 2.09 -6.59
C ASN A 222 -25.40 2.39 -5.41
N TYR A 223 -24.98 3.29 -4.54
CA TYR A 223 -25.75 3.66 -3.34
C TYR A 223 -26.96 4.54 -3.68
N ASP A 224 -28.09 4.28 -3.02
CA ASP A 224 -29.25 5.18 -3.08
C ASP A 224 -29.04 6.41 -2.18
N TYR A 225 -28.99 7.61 -2.75
CA TYR A 225 -28.79 8.87 -2.02
C TYR A 225 -30.08 9.68 -1.81
N SER A 226 -31.24 9.17 -2.21
CA SER A 226 -32.52 9.90 -2.17
C SER A 226 -32.90 10.38 -0.76
N ASP A 227 -32.54 9.61 0.28
CA ASP A 227 -32.94 9.88 1.67
C ASP A 227 -31.96 10.70 2.51
N ASP A 228 -30.82 11.17 1.97
CA ASP A 228 -29.81 11.91 2.75
C ASP A 228 -29.70 13.40 2.34
N PRO A 229 -30.48 14.30 2.94
CA PRO A 229 -30.35 15.74 2.72
C PRO A 229 -28.99 16.30 3.20
N ARG A 230 -28.28 15.62 4.12
CA ARG A 230 -26.90 15.98 4.49
C ARG A 230 -25.91 15.55 3.41
N GLY A 231 -26.26 14.54 2.62
CA GLY A 231 -25.55 14.13 1.42
C GLY A 231 -25.39 15.28 0.41
N PHE A 232 -26.36 16.19 0.29
CA PHE A 232 -26.23 17.36 -0.59
C PHE A 232 -25.21 18.39 -0.08
N VAL A 233 -25.24 18.70 1.21
CA VAL A 233 -24.29 19.65 1.83
C VAL A 233 -22.88 19.07 1.84
N ARG A 234 -22.75 17.79 2.20
CA ARG A 234 -21.48 17.07 2.14
C ARG A 234 -20.98 17.05 0.70
N LYS A 235 -21.81 16.68 -0.28
CA LYS A 235 -21.47 16.68 -1.72
C LYS A 235 -20.85 17.99 -2.18
N LYS A 236 -21.43 19.13 -1.78
CA LYS A 236 -20.84 20.45 -2.07
C LYS A 236 -19.51 20.70 -1.36
N TRP A 237 -19.38 20.23 -0.12
CA TRP A 237 -18.16 20.38 0.68
C TRP A 237 -16.99 19.57 0.12
N ASP A 238 -17.13 18.26 -0.12
CA ASP A 238 -15.98 17.53 -0.69
C ASP A 238 -15.77 17.88 -2.16
N HIS A 239 -16.79 18.34 -2.91
CA HIS A 239 -16.53 18.96 -4.22
C HIS A 239 -15.67 20.23 -4.12
N ALA A 240 -15.86 21.04 -3.06
CA ALA A 240 -15.00 22.19 -2.80
C ALA A 240 -13.57 21.78 -2.39
N ILE A 241 -13.43 20.71 -1.61
CA ILE A 241 -12.11 20.13 -1.29
C ILE A 241 -11.44 19.59 -2.54
N ASP A 242 -12.16 18.87 -3.40
CA ASP A 242 -11.65 18.34 -4.67
C ASP A 242 -11.18 19.49 -5.58
N MET A 243 -11.94 20.59 -5.67
CA MET A 243 -11.53 21.80 -6.41
C MET A 243 -10.27 22.46 -5.84
N LEU A 244 -10.17 22.62 -4.51
CA LEU A 244 -8.97 23.16 -3.86
C LEU A 244 -7.76 22.27 -4.10
N GLY A 245 -8.00 20.97 -4.12
CA GLY A 245 -7.05 19.97 -4.47
C GLY A 245 -6.48 20.12 -5.89
N GLU A 246 -7.35 20.23 -6.90
CA GLU A 246 -6.91 20.43 -8.29
C GLU A 246 -6.06 21.69 -8.44
N VAL A 247 -6.41 22.75 -7.70
CA VAL A 247 -5.63 23.99 -7.65
C VAL A 247 -4.24 23.73 -7.05
N HIS A 248 -4.15 22.95 -5.96
CA HIS A 248 -2.88 22.61 -5.33
C HIS A 248 -1.94 21.84 -6.28
N GLU A 249 -2.44 20.81 -6.98
CA GLU A 249 -1.64 20.05 -7.95
C GLU A 249 -1.22 20.89 -9.16
N ARG A 250 -2.09 21.80 -9.64
CA ARG A 250 -1.72 22.78 -10.67
C ARG A 250 -0.62 23.72 -10.19
N VAL A 251 -0.69 24.20 -8.96
CA VAL A 251 0.37 25.04 -8.38
C VAL A 251 1.68 24.27 -8.24
N LEU A 252 1.64 23.03 -7.75
CA LEU A 252 2.83 22.18 -7.64
C LEU A 252 3.47 21.91 -9.01
N SER A 253 2.67 21.57 -10.03
CA SER A 253 3.19 21.36 -11.39
C SER A 253 3.77 22.63 -12.01
N MET A 254 3.17 23.80 -11.77
CA MET A 254 3.72 25.10 -12.19
C MET A 254 5.07 25.39 -11.52
N ILE A 255 5.17 25.17 -10.21
CA ILE A 255 6.42 25.36 -9.46
C ILE A 255 7.51 24.42 -10.01
N HIS A 256 7.18 23.15 -10.23
CA HIS A 256 8.12 22.16 -10.76
C HIS A 256 8.60 22.56 -12.18
N HIS A 257 7.69 23.01 -13.05
CA HIS A 257 8.03 23.49 -14.39
C HIS A 257 8.95 24.72 -14.33
N ASN A 258 8.66 25.69 -13.46
CA ASN A 258 9.47 26.90 -13.30
C ASN A 258 10.87 26.61 -12.73
N MET A 259 11.00 25.66 -11.80
CA MET A 259 12.30 25.23 -11.29
C MET A 259 13.13 24.50 -12.36
N THR A 260 12.47 23.79 -13.27
CA THR A 260 13.11 23.11 -14.41
C THR A 260 13.60 24.11 -15.46
N ILE A 261 12.79 25.13 -15.78
CA ILE A 261 13.13 26.18 -16.76
C ILE A 261 14.26 27.07 -16.27
N ASN A 262 14.24 27.46 -14.99
CA ASN A 262 15.24 28.37 -14.43
C ASN A 262 16.57 27.69 -14.05
N GLY A 263 16.74 26.39 -14.34
CA GLY A 263 17.97 25.65 -14.04
C GLY A 263 18.28 25.55 -12.54
N VAL A 264 17.26 25.73 -11.68
CA VAL A 264 17.41 25.75 -10.22
C VAL A 264 17.32 24.35 -9.61
N LEU A 265 16.93 23.31 -10.38
CA LEU A 265 17.16 21.95 -9.92
C LEU A 265 18.68 21.72 -9.84
N PRO A 266 19.28 21.64 -8.63
CA PRO A 266 20.70 21.40 -8.53
C PRO A 266 20.96 20.01 -9.09
N ARG A 267 22.12 19.87 -9.76
CA ARG A 267 22.76 18.58 -10.00
C ARG A 267 22.97 17.89 -8.64
N LEU A 268 21.96 17.16 -8.19
CA LEU A 268 22.02 16.21 -7.08
C LEU A 268 21.70 14.82 -7.65
N ILE A 269 22.52 14.41 -8.62
CA ILE A 269 22.88 13.02 -8.91
C ILE A 269 24.38 13.03 -9.22
#